data_AF-A0AAN8KAY7-F1
#
_entry.id   AF-A0AAN8KAY7-F1
#
_cell.length_a   1.000
_cell.length_b   1.000
_cell.length_c   1.000
_cell.angle_alpha   90.00
_cell.angle_beta   90.00
_cell.angle_gamma   90.00
#
_symmetry.space_group_name_H-M   'P 1'
#
loop_
_entity.id
_entity.type
_entity.pdbx_description
1 polymer ?
#
loop_
_entity_poly.entity_id
_entity_poly.type
_entity_poly.pdbx_seq_one_letter_code
_entity_poly.pdbx_strand_id
1 'polypeptide(L)'
;MEEVKGVFIFLLMTLVSASSIKIGFYELSRFSVMTYNQLITKTSLYNVKSKIHCVIFCSQQNNFISPSEIRPIYDPTILTNACGFYQGKCYYIQNVSSCLKERSTDLTTCQCKPYFYGQFCQRIISSCKDVSESKVNPVNGVYSVIIDNGNIIQLFCDFQPNRIISFISKYSFLNLTNADLNFFSNKTKVVMRQEWISEQRDAILGQLSMYPDYQDLKISINAPVDYNPTTNGILGDYLYVGFLKNSLISSGTTNGYTTNGNQYTFPNCNSDGNSYYAFYPNVEDNQPTDRRNYSDRVDMFAWSKNTQTVELNQQLPDEFFYITEIHFGGCGGHTVSTEWSSIRAASIGLITQTI
;
A
#
# COMPACT_ATOMS: atom_id res chain seq x y z
N MET A 1 17.11 -33.02 -55.79
CA MET A 1 15.86 -33.43 -55.14
C MET A 1 16.24 -34.17 -53.88
N GLU A 2 15.79 -33.63 -52.76
CA GLU A 2 15.95 -34.10 -51.39
C GLU A 2 15.36 -35.54 -51.25
N GLU A 3 15.67 -36.39 -50.27
CA GLU A 3 15.34 -36.24 -48.85
C GLU A 3 15.84 -37.46 -48.02
N VAL A 4 16.16 -37.14 -46.77
CA VAL A 4 15.90 -37.87 -45.50
C VAL A 4 16.52 -39.25 -45.26
N LYS A 5 17.51 -39.26 -44.35
CA LYS A 5 17.89 -40.40 -43.50
C LYS A 5 17.13 -40.34 -42.18
N GLY A 6 16.28 -41.32 -41.91
CA GLY A 6 15.69 -41.55 -40.59
C GLY A 6 16.65 -42.33 -39.69
N VAL A 7 16.84 -41.87 -38.44
CA VAL A 7 17.51 -42.62 -37.38
C VAL A 7 16.56 -42.70 -36.18
N PHE A 8 16.23 -43.93 -35.79
CA PHE A 8 15.45 -44.28 -34.60
C PHE A 8 16.32 -44.18 -33.33
N ILE A 9 15.74 -43.67 -32.24
CA ILE A 9 16.32 -43.77 -30.89
C ILE A 9 15.27 -44.42 -29.96
N PHE A 10 15.66 -45.54 -29.35
CA PHE A 10 14.91 -46.27 -28.33
C PHE A 10 14.97 -45.54 -26.97
N LEU A 11 13.85 -45.49 -26.25
CA LEU A 11 13.79 -45.08 -24.85
C LEU A 11 13.60 -46.32 -23.96
N LEU A 12 14.55 -46.58 -23.05
CA LEU A 12 14.49 -47.65 -22.06
C LEU A 12 13.93 -47.07 -20.74
N MET A 13 12.80 -47.58 -20.23
CA MET A 13 12.31 -47.27 -18.89
C MET A 13 12.60 -48.42 -17.93
N THR A 14 13.15 -48.12 -16.75
CA THR A 14 13.24 -49.07 -15.62
C THR A 14 12.53 -48.49 -14.40
N LEU A 15 11.64 -49.30 -13.80
CA LEU A 15 10.88 -49.03 -12.58
C LEU A 15 11.61 -49.65 -11.38
N VAL A 16 11.73 -48.94 -10.25
CA VAL A 16 12.21 -49.50 -8.98
C VAL A 16 11.32 -49.05 -7.80
N SER A 17 10.93 -50.02 -6.96
CA SER A 17 9.99 -49.95 -5.83
C SER A 17 10.63 -49.51 -4.50
N ALA A 18 9.85 -48.87 -3.64
CA ALA A 18 10.25 -48.31 -2.34
C ALA A 18 10.21 -49.30 -1.15
N SER A 19 11.15 -49.19 -0.19
CA SER A 19 10.90 -49.55 1.22
C SER A 19 11.90 -48.92 2.22
N SER A 20 11.32 -48.40 3.32
CA SER A 20 11.88 -48.02 4.65
C SER A 20 12.89 -46.86 4.79
N ILE A 21 12.46 -45.81 5.51
CA ILE A 21 13.24 -44.63 5.92
C ILE A 21 13.43 -44.67 7.45
N LYS A 22 14.68 -44.57 7.93
CA LYS A 22 15.01 -44.14 9.30
C LYS A 22 15.62 -42.74 9.22
N ILE A 23 15.10 -41.81 10.03
CA ILE A 23 15.54 -40.41 10.10
C ILE A 23 16.43 -40.26 11.33
N GLY A 24 17.65 -39.75 11.13
CA GLY A 24 18.52 -39.24 12.20
C GLY A 24 18.88 -37.80 11.86
N PHE A 25 18.72 -36.89 12.81
CA PHE A 25 19.11 -35.50 12.67
C PHE A 25 20.60 -35.36 13.04
N TYR A 26 21.40 -34.79 12.15
CA TYR A 26 22.74 -34.33 12.47
C TYR A 26 22.76 -32.80 12.38
N GLU A 27 23.04 -32.17 13.51
CA GLU A 27 23.45 -30.77 13.59
C GLU A 27 24.81 -30.63 12.89
N LEU A 28 24.90 -29.80 11.84
CA LEU A 28 26.15 -29.58 11.12
C LEU A 28 26.58 -28.12 11.19
N SER A 29 27.24 -27.81 12.30
CA SER A 29 28.23 -26.74 12.39
C SER A 29 29.48 -27.11 11.58
N ARG A 30 30.02 -26.14 10.82
CA ARG A 30 31.34 -26.11 10.16
C ARG A 30 31.49 -26.94 8.87
N PHE A 31 31.32 -26.27 7.72
CA PHE A 31 32.09 -26.58 6.51
C PHE A 31 32.60 -25.31 5.83
N SER A 32 33.81 -25.43 5.31
CA SER A 32 34.60 -24.41 4.61
C SER A 32 33.89 -23.87 3.36
N VAL A 33 34.00 -22.57 3.12
CA VAL A 33 33.50 -21.89 1.93
C VAL A 33 34.12 -22.53 0.68
N MET A 34 33.31 -23.24 -0.11
CA MET A 34 33.73 -23.84 -1.38
C MET A 34 33.81 -22.78 -2.49
N THR A 35 34.81 -22.87 -3.36
CA THR A 35 34.95 -22.01 -4.54
C THR A 35 34.25 -22.60 -5.77
N TYR A 36 33.67 -21.70 -6.55
CA TYR A 36 32.64 -21.87 -7.59
C TYR A 36 32.96 -22.89 -8.72
N ASN A 37 34.22 -23.18 -9.00
CA ASN A 37 34.62 -23.93 -10.20
C ASN A 37 34.53 -25.46 -10.05
N GLN A 38 34.00 -25.99 -8.93
CA GLN A 38 34.04 -27.43 -8.60
C GLN A 38 32.67 -28.11 -8.59
N LEU A 39 31.60 -27.39 -8.98
CA LEU A 39 30.23 -27.89 -8.98
C LEU A 39 29.78 -28.29 -10.39
N ILE A 40 29.46 -29.57 -10.57
CA ILE A 40 28.70 -30.05 -11.73
C ILE A 40 27.23 -30.13 -11.32
N THR A 41 26.36 -29.50 -12.11
CA THR A 41 24.90 -29.62 -11.95
C THR A 41 24.31 -30.50 -13.05
N LYS A 42 23.40 -31.39 -12.65
CA LYS A 42 22.55 -32.16 -13.56
C LYS A 42 21.09 -31.94 -13.20
N THR A 43 20.29 -31.62 -14.21
CA THR A 43 18.83 -31.52 -14.06
C THR A 43 18.20 -32.77 -14.65
N SER A 44 17.26 -33.37 -13.92
CA SER A 44 16.47 -34.48 -14.44
C SER A 44 14.99 -34.24 -14.20
N LEU A 45 14.19 -34.54 -15.22
CA LEU A 45 12.74 -34.46 -15.17
C LEU A 45 12.19 -35.88 -14.99
N TYR A 46 11.29 -36.05 -14.03
CA TYR A 46 10.59 -37.31 -13.87
C TYR A 46 9.10 -37.09 -13.63
N ASN A 47 8.29 -37.99 -14.16
CA ASN A 47 6.84 -37.94 -14.06
C ASN A 47 6.39 -38.91 -12.97
N VAL A 48 5.71 -38.40 -11.94
CA VAL A 48 5.11 -39.21 -10.88
C VAL A 48 3.65 -38.82 -10.76
N LYS A 49 2.74 -39.79 -10.92
CA LYS A 49 1.28 -39.60 -10.84
C LYS A 49 0.78 -38.41 -11.68
N SER A 50 1.24 -38.33 -12.93
CA SER A 50 0.81 -37.32 -13.90
C SER A 50 1.22 -35.88 -13.56
N LYS A 51 2.25 -35.71 -12.71
CA LYS A 51 2.89 -34.42 -12.44
C LYS A 51 4.37 -34.51 -12.80
N ILE A 52 4.86 -33.51 -13.51
CA ILE A 52 6.28 -33.40 -13.88
C ILE A 52 7.00 -32.75 -12.72
N HIS A 53 8.00 -33.45 -12.20
CA HIS A 53 8.87 -32.97 -11.13
C HIS A 53 10.26 -32.69 -11.71
N CYS A 54 10.82 -31.54 -11.32
CA CYS A 54 12.18 -31.14 -11.66
C CYS A 54 13.03 -31.29 -10.42
N VAL A 55 14.13 -32.04 -10.52
CA VAL A 55 15.15 -32.10 -9.45
C VAL A 55 16.50 -31.72 -10.01
N ILE A 56 17.16 -30.83 -9.27
CA ILE A 56 18.50 -30.35 -9.55
C ILE A 56 19.46 -31.08 -8.62
N PHE A 57 20.42 -31.79 -9.18
CA PHE A 57 21.50 -32.43 -8.43
C PHE A 57 22.76 -31.57 -8.54
N CYS A 58 23.37 -31.27 -7.39
CA CYS A 58 24.66 -30.61 -7.30
C CYS A 58 25.68 -31.62 -6.77
N SER A 59 26.72 -31.92 -7.55
CA SER A 59 27.81 -32.83 -7.15
C SER A 59 29.16 -32.14 -7.29
N GLN A 60 30.09 -32.46 -6.38
CA GLN A 60 31.50 -32.11 -6.52
C GLN A 60 32.14 -32.92 -7.66
N GLN A 61 33.04 -32.28 -8.40
CA GLN A 61 33.61 -32.82 -9.63
C GLN A 61 34.52 -34.05 -9.45
N ASN A 62 34.95 -34.38 -8.22
CA ASN A 62 36.06 -35.32 -8.00
C ASN A 62 35.78 -36.55 -7.12
N ASN A 63 34.52 -36.88 -6.83
CA ASN A 63 34.21 -38.18 -6.25
C ASN A 63 33.09 -38.84 -7.05
N PHE A 64 33.47 -39.70 -8.00
CA PHE A 64 32.60 -40.77 -8.47
C PHE A 64 32.34 -41.72 -7.30
N ILE A 65 31.37 -41.37 -6.46
CA ILE A 65 30.70 -42.36 -5.64
C ILE A 65 29.64 -43.00 -6.55
N SER A 66 29.68 -44.32 -6.61
CA SER A 66 28.74 -45.20 -7.32
C SER A 66 27.29 -44.67 -7.33
N PRO A 67 26.48 -44.90 -8.37
CA PRO A 67 25.09 -44.40 -8.48
C PRO A 67 24.09 -44.94 -7.43
N SER A 68 24.56 -45.66 -6.41
CA SER A 68 23.74 -46.26 -5.38
C SER A 68 23.72 -45.39 -4.12
N GLU A 69 22.53 -44.85 -3.82
CA GLU A 69 22.17 -44.00 -2.67
C GLU A 69 22.36 -42.49 -2.81
N ILE A 70 21.63 -41.88 -3.75
CA ILE A 70 21.17 -40.49 -3.58
C ILE A 70 19.79 -40.56 -2.94
N ARG A 71 19.69 -40.24 -1.64
CA ARG A 71 18.40 -40.16 -0.93
C ARG A 71 17.85 -38.74 -1.06
N PRO A 72 16.63 -38.54 -1.59
CA PRO A 72 16.01 -37.23 -1.59
C PRO A 72 15.73 -36.79 -0.14
N ILE A 73 16.16 -35.59 0.22
CA ILE A 73 15.70 -34.94 1.45
C ILE A 73 14.27 -34.49 1.17
N TYR A 74 13.31 -35.24 1.70
CA TYR A 74 11.91 -34.85 1.70
C TYR A 74 11.69 -33.97 2.93
N ASP A 75 11.77 -32.66 2.76
CA ASP A 75 11.18 -31.73 3.73
C ASP A 75 9.77 -31.37 3.21
N PRO A 76 8.70 -31.91 3.80
CA PRO A 76 7.33 -31.63 3.37
C PRO A 76 6.90 -30.18 3.61
N THR A 77 7.71 -29.36 4.28
CA THR A 77 7.43 -27.93 4.48
C THR A 77 8.00 -27.03 3.38
N ILE A 78 8.93 -27.53 2.55
CA ILE A 78 9.47 -26.77 1.43
C ILE A 78 8.54 -26.98 0.22
N LEU A 79 7.63 -26.03 0.02
CA LEU A 79 6.86 -25.93 -1.22
C LEU A 79 7.83 -25.88 -2.41
N THR A 80 7.56 -26.68 -3.44
CA THR A 80 8.35 -26.85 -4.69
C THR A 80 8.64 -25.57 -5.49
N ASN A 81 8.22 -24.42 -4.98
CA ASN A 81 8.26 -23.12 -5.63
C ASN A 81 9.41 -22.26 -5.07
N ALA A 82 10.20 -22.79 -4.12
CA ALA A 82 11.16 -22.04 -3.32
C ALA A 82 12.61 -22.05 -3.85
N CYS A 83 12.88 -22.46 -5.10
CA CYS A 83 14.23 -22.47 -5.65
C CYS A 83 14.27 -22.07 -7.13
N GLY A 84 15.18 -21.17 -7.51
CA GLY A 84 15.36 -20.71 -8.89
C GLY A 84 16.82 -20.79 -9.36
N PHE A 85 17.02 -20.90 -10.68
CA PHE A 85 18.34 -21.03 -11.30
C PHE A 85 18.59 -19.91 -12.32
N TYR A 86 19.69 -19.17 -12.18
CA TYR A 86 20.10 -18.12 -13.12
C TYR A 86 21.63 -18.08 -13.24
N GLN A 87 22.14 -18.11 -14.47
CA GLN A 87 23.58 -18.06 -14.81
C GLN A 87 24.45 -19.04 -14.01
N GLY A 88 24.02 -20.30 -13.86
CA GLY A 88 24.84 -21.32 -13.18
C GLY A 88 24.70 -21.34 -11.65
N LYS A 89 23.83 -20.51 -11.05
CA LYS A 89 23.66 -20.39 -9.60
C LYS A 89 22.22 -20.69 -9.16
N CYS A 90 22.09 -21.28 -7.98
CA CYS A 90 20.80 -21.62 -7.35
C CYS A 90 20.50 -20.66 -6.19
N TYR A 91 19.25 -20.23 -6.06
CA TYR A 91 18.78 -19.29 -5.04
C TYR A 91 17.50 -19.79 -4.35
N TYR A 92 17.31 -19.45 -3.07
CA TYR A 92 16.08 -19.71 -2.30
C TYR A 92 15.05 -18.60 -2.54
N ILE A 93 13.80 -18.98 -2.86
CA ILE A 93 12.69 -18.07 -3.23
C ILE A 93 11.63 -18.14 -2.14
N GLN A 94 11.33 -17.00 -1.51
CA GLN A 94 10.11 -16.80 -0.72
C GLN A 94 9.05 -16.19 -1.66
N ASN A 95 7.80 -16.70 -1.64
CA ASN A 95 6.70 -16.28 -2.52
C ASN A 95 6.57 -14.75 -2.67
N VAL A 96 6.53 -14.21 -3.90
CA VAL A 96 6.08 -12.83 -4.16
C VAL A 96 5.62 -12.57 -5.61
N SER A 97 4.56 -11.75 -5.74
CA SER A 97 3.97 -11.10 -6.93
C SER A 97 3.98 -9.57 -6.71
N SER A 98 4.04 -8.60 -7.63
CA SER A 98 3.80 -8.47 -9.09
C SER A 98 4.52 -7.21 -9.71
N CYS A 99 4.48 -7.06 -11.05
CA CYS A 99 5.19 -6.03 -11.87
C CYS A 99 4.37 -4.71 -12.03
N LEU A 100 5.07 -3.58 -12.23
CA LEU A 100 4.49 -2.27 -12.56
C LEU A 100 3.97 -2.22 -14.01
N LYS A 101 2.71 -1.81 -14.22
CA LYS A 101 2.17 -1.43 -15.53
C LYS A 101 2.13 0.10 -15.64
N GLU A 102 2.98 0.68 -16.49
CA GLU A 102 2.95 2.12 -16.80
C GLU A 102 1.96 2.35 -17.95
N ARG A 103 1.00 3.27 -17.77
CA ARG A 103 -0.09 3.52 -18.76
C ARG A 103 0.39 4.27 -20.01
N SER A 104 1.67 4.63 -20.09
CA SER A 104 2.22 5.51 -21.13
C SER A 104 2.75 4.79 -22.36
N THR A 105 3.00 3.48 -22.31
CA THR A 105 3.41 2.67 -23.46
C THR A 105 2.88 1.25 -23.26
N ASP A 106 2.48 0.55 -24.33
CA ASP A 106 2.03 -0.86 -24.26
C ASP A 106 3.13 -1.86 -23.84
N LEU A 107 4.23 -1.38 -23.25
CA LEU A 107 5.40 -2.16 -22.87
C LEU A 107 5.64 -2.09 -21.36
N THR A 108 5.27 -3.17 -20.68
CA THR A 108 5.64 -3.46 -19.27
C THR A 108 7.14 -3.67 -19.18
N THR A 109 7.90 -2.69 -18.68
CA THR A 109 9.34 -2.86 -18.38
C THR A 109 9.59 -2.80 -16.87
N CYS A 110 10.17 -3.87 -16.31
CA CYS A 110 10.54 -3.97 -14.90
C CYS A 110 12.07 -3.82 -14.80
N GLN A 111 12.59 -2.85 -14.03
CA GLN A 111 14.04 -2.61 -13.84
C GLN A 111 14.50 -3.01 -12.43
N CYS A 112 15.61 -3.76 -12.33
CA CYS A 112 16.25 -4.20 -11.07
C CYS A 112 17.35 -3.21 -10.61
N LYS A 113 17.62 -3.15 -9.29
CA LYS A 113 18.86 -2.53 -8.74
C LYS A 113 20.12 -3.36 -9.09
N PRO A 114 21.33 -2.77 -9.03
CA PRO A 114 22.59 -3.51 -9.12
C PRO A 114 22.61 -4.67 -8.09
N TYR A 115 23.17 -5.82 -8.49
CA TYR A 115 23.27 -7.08 -7.72
C TYR A 115 22.03 -7.97 -7.63
N PHE A 116 20.90 -7.58 -8.23
CA PHE A 116 19.72 -8.44 -8.38
C PHE A 116 19.55 -8.87 -9.85
N TYR A 117 19.29 -10.16 -10.10
CA TYR A 117 19.17 -10.71 -11.45
C TYR A 117 17.97 -11.67 -11.57
N GLY A 118 17.26 -11.59 -12.71
CA GLY A 118 16.17 -12.52 -13.07
C GLY A 118 14.76 -12.00 -12.78
N GLN A 119 13.77 -12.90 -12.89
CA GLN A 119 12.33 -12.64 -12.79
C GLN A 119 11.83 -12.29 -11.36
N PHE A 120 12.74 -12.22 -10.39
CA PHE A 120 12.47 -12.11 -8.94
C PHE A 120 12.87 -10.76 -8.33
N CYS A 121 13.16 -9.75 -9.16
CA CYS A 121 13.40 -8.39 -8.69
C CYS A 121 12.06 -7.65 -8.48
N GLN A 122 11.34 -7.91 -7.41
CA GLN A 122 10.23 -7.05 -7.04
C GLN A 122 10.33 -6.68 -5.58
N ARG A 123 10.86 -5.48 -5.34
CA ARG A 123 10.44 -4.73 -4.16
C ARG A 123 8.92 -4.57 -4.32
N ILE A 124 8.15 -5.12 -3.38
CA ILE A 124 6.71 -4.86 -3.34
C ILE A 124 6.57 -3.34 -3.19
N ILE A 125 6.02 -2.70 -4.20
CA ILE A 125 5.67 -1.28 -4.11
C ILE A 125 4.35 -1.27 -3.36
N SER A 126 4.40 -0.93 -2.08
CA SER A 126 3.25 -0.89 -1.19
C SER A 126 2.79 0.52 -0.86
N SER A 127 3.62 1.52 -1.21
CA SER A 127 3.41 2.91 -0.85
C SER A 127 4.06 3.85 -1.86
N CYS A 128 3.66 5.13 -1.85
CA CYS A 128 4.38 6.17 -2.60
C CYS A 128 5.83 6.34 -2.15
N LYS A 129 6.15 6.01 -0.89
CA LYS A 129 7.53 5.96 -0.41
C LYS A 129 8.33 4.90 -1.16
N ASP A 130 7.79 3.71 -1.32
CA ASP A 130 8.46 2.66 -2.11
C ASP A 130 8.64 3.06 -3.57
N VAL A 131 7.66 3.76 -4.16
CA VAL A 131 7.79 4.33 -5.50
C VAL A 131 8.98 5.28 -5.55
N SER A 132 9.10 6.22 -4.61
CA SER A 132 10.20 7.19 -4.58
C SER A 132 11.58 6.52 -4.51
N GLU A 133 11.70 5.45 -3.74
CA GLU A 133 12.97 4.74 -3.55
C GLU A 133 13.29 3.74 -4.68
N SER A 134 12.31 3.45 -5.54
CA SER A 134 12.46 2.58 -6.69
C SER A 134 12.91 3.31 -7.97
N LYS A 135 12.71 4.63 -8.04
CA LYS A 135 13.01 5.44 -9.23
C LYS A 135 14.06 6.51 -8.89
N VAL A 136 14.96 6.78 -9.83
CA VAL A 136 15.96 7.88 -9.68
C VAL A 136 15.25 9.24 -9.66
N ASN A 137 14.21 9.41 -10.47
CA ASN A 137 13.40 10.62 -10.56
C ASN A 137 11.91 10.22 -10.59
N PRO A 138 11.26 10.01 -9.44
CA PRO A 138 9.83 9.71 -9.40
C PRO A 138 9.03 10.93 -9.89
N VAL A 139 8.00 10.68 -10.71
CA VAL A 139 7.11 11.71 -11.24
C VAL A 139 5.78 11.69 -10.52
N ASN A 140 5.17 12.86 -10.32
CA ASN A 140 3.84 12.94 -9.74
C ASN A 140 2.82 12.21 -10.60
N GLY A 141 1.89 11.49 -9.98
CA GLY A 141 0.85 10.79 -10.72
C GLY A 141 0.26 9.60 -9.98
N VAL A 142 -0.57 8.84 -10.70
CA VAL A 142 -1.27 7.66 -10.18
C VAL A 142 -0.40 6.41 -10.34
N TYR A 143 -0.24 5.67 -9.26
CA TYR A 143 0.51 4.44 -9.15
C TYR A 143 -0.38 3.32 -8.62
N SER A 144 -0.15 2.10 -9.13
CA SER A 144 -0.74 0.89 -8.55
C SER A 144 0.24 0.29 -7.56
N VAL A 145 -0.22 0.03 -6.34
CA VAL A 145 0.58 -0.54 -5.25
C VAL A 145 -0.14 -1.74 -4.66
N ILE A 146 0.60 -2.63 -4.01
CA ILE A 146 0.08 -3.85 -3.38
C ILE A 146 0.08 -3.65 -1.86
N ILE A 147 -1.07 -3.80 -1.23
CA ILE A 147 -1.20 -3.76 0.23
C ILE A 147 -1.01 -5.16 0.84
N ASP A 148 -0.88 -5.25 2.16
CA ASP A 148 -0.46 -6.47 2.88
C ASP A 148 -1.37 -7.68 2.61
N ASN A 149 -2.66 -7.46 2.33
CA ASN A 149 -3.61 -8.52 1.98
C ASN A 149 -3.48 -9.01 0.52
N GLY A 150 -2.54 -8.47 -0.26
CA GLY A 150 -2.31 -8.82 -1.66
C GLY A 150 -3.16 -8.06 -2.67
N ASN A 151 -4.10 -7.21 -2.22
CA ASN A 151 -4.93 -6.41 -3.11
C ASN A 151 -4.11 -5.29 -3.76
N ILE A 152 -4.49 -4.96 -5.00
CA ILE A 152 -3.92 -3.83 -5.73
C ILE A 152 -4.81 -2.60 -5.48
N ILE A 153 -4.19 -1.52 -5.05
CA ILE A 153 -4.84 -0.22 -4.88
C ILE A 153 -4.15 0.84 -5.73
N GLN A 154 -4.86 1.93 -5.99
CA GLN A 154 -4.36 3.11 -6.68
C GLN A 154 -4.12 4.24 -5.69
N LEU A 155 -2.89 4.75 -5.72
CA LEU A 155 -2.48 5.94 -4.99
C LEU A 155 -2.08 7.03 -5.98
N PHE A 156 -2.44 8.28 -5.71
CA PHE A 156 -1.75 9.40 -6.32
C PHE A 156 -0.57 9.77 -5.42
N CYS A 157 0.63 9.76 -5.99
CA CYS A 157 1.86 10.13 -5.31
C CYS A 157 2.28 11.52 -5.75
N ASP A 158 2.25 12.47 -4.82
CA ASP A 158 2.79 13.81 -4.99
C ASP A 158 4.15 13.89 -4.30
N PHE A 159 5.21 13.83 -5.10
CA PHE A 159 6.60 13.93 -4.69
C PHE A 159 7.00 15.40 -4.61
N GLN A 160 7.21 15.88 -3.38
CA GLN A 160 7.71 17.22 -3.09
C GLN A 160 9.12 17.13 -2.49
N PRO A 161 9.92 18.22 -2.49
CA PRO A 161 11.33 18.16 -2.08
C PRO A 161 11.58 17.54 -0.70
N ASN A 162 10.67 17.76 0.27
CA ASN A 162 10.87 17.34 1.67
C ASN A 162 9.76 16.39 2.18
N ARG A 163 8.85 15.96 1.31
CA ARG A 163 7.71 15.12 1.70
C ARG A 163 7.08 14.45 0.49
N ILE A 164 6.46 13.31 0.75
CA ILE A 164 5.63 12.59 -0.21
C ILE A 164 4.21 12.62 0.32
N ILE A 165 3.26 13.04 -0.50
CA ILE A 165 1.84 13.04 -0.15
C ILE A 165 1.18 11.91 -0.93
N SER A 166 0.48 11.02 -0.22
CA SER A 166 -0.25 9.91 -0.80
C SER A 166 -1.74 10.15 -0.70
N PHE A 167 -2.44 10.16 -1.84
CA PHE A 167 -3.90 10.21 -1.88
C PHE A 167 -4.45 8.87 -2.34
N ILE A 168 -5.53 8.41 -1.72
CA ILE A 168 -6.15 7.11 -2.02
C ILE A 168 -7.33 7.35 -2.96
N SER A 169 -7.45 6.58 -4.05
CA SER A 169 -8.62 6.70 -4.93
C SER A 169 -9.88 6.15 -4.28
N LYS A 170 -11.06 6.69 -4.64
CA LYS A 170 -12.37 6.29 -4.11
C LYS A 170 -12.61 4.78 -4.21
N TYR A 171 -12.24 4.19 -5.35
CA TYR A 171 -12.38 2.75 -5.60
C TYR A 171 -11.41 1.91 -4.77
N SER A 172 -10.21 2.42 -4.53
CA SER A 172 -9.20 1.74 -3.73
C SER A 172 -9.56 1.70 -2.26
N PHE A 173 -10.17 2.78 -1.76
CA PHE A 173 -10.60 2.91 -0.38
C PHE A 173 -11.51 1.74 0.06
N LEU A 174 -12.38 1.25 -0.83
CA LEU A 174 -13.30 0.14 -0.56
C LEU A 174 -12.60 -1.18 -0.20
N ASN A 175 -11.33 -1.33 -0.56
CA ASN A 175 -10.52 -2.51 -0.28
C ASN A 175 -9.59 -2.35 0.92
N LEU A 176 -9.64 -1.19 1.59
CA LEU A 176 -8.77 -0.88 2.72
C LEU A 176 -9.41 -1.27 4.05
N THR A 177 -8.54 -1.59 5.00
CA THR A 177 -8.85 -1.73 6.41
C THR A 177 -8.08 -0.68 7.21
N ASN A 178 -8.42 -0.52 8.49
CA ASN A 178 -7.64 0.32 9.41
C ASN A 178 -6.18 -0.10 9.51
N ALA A 179 -5.85 -1.39 9.32
CA ALA A 179 -4.47 -1.86 9.36
C ALA A 179 -3.67 -1.35 8.16
N ASP A 180 -4.32 -1.25 6.99
CA ASP A 180 -3.70 -0.72 5.78
C ASP A 180 -3.35 0.77 5.95
N LEU A 181 -4.06 1.53 6.79
CA LEU A 181 -3.69 2.93 7.06
C LEU A 181 -2.41 3.10 7.91
N ASN A 182 -1.67 2.03 8.22
CA ASN A 182 -0.45 2.13 9.04
C ASN A 182 0.80 2.54 8.27
N PHE A 183 0.80 2.54 6.93
CA PHE A 183 1.97 3.01 6.16
C PHE A 183 2.24 4.53 6.28
N PHE A 184 1.39 5.28 7.00
CA PHE A 184 1.57 6.72 7.25
C PHE A 184 2.39 6.97 8.51
N SER A 185 3.58 7.55 8.32
CA SER A 185 4.51 7.86 9.42
C SER A 185 4.12 9.09 10.22
N ASN A 186 3.42 10.06 9.61
CA ASN A 186 3.05 11.31 10.26
C ASN A 186 1.53 11.40 10.44
N LYS A 187 1.08 11.34 11.70
CA LYS A 187 -0.33 11.51 12.07
C LYS A 187 -0.65 12.90 12.62
N THR A 188 0.34 13.76 12.84
CA THR A 188 0.14 15.13 13.35
C THR A 188 -0.45 16.09 12.30
N LYS A 189 -0.26 15.77 11.01
CA LYS A 189 -0.64 16.62 9.89
C LYS A 189 -1.12 15.80 8.70
N VAL A 190 -2.09 16.36 7.99
CA VAL A 190 -2.59 15.83 6.71
C VAL A 190 -2.77 16.97 5.72
N VAL A 191 -2.71 16.67 4.42
CA VAL A 191 -3.01 17.64 3.36
C VAL A 191 -4.46 17.50 2.96
N MET A 192 -5.25 18.56 3.06
CA MET A 192 -6.57 18.63 2.47
C MET A 192 -6.47 19.29 1.10
N ARG A 193 -6.62 18.48 0.04
CA ARG A 193 -6.67 18.97 -1.33
C ARG A 193 -8.10 19.31 -1.71
N GLN A 194 -8.29 20.50 -2.27
CA GLN A 194 -9.58 21.13 -2.49
C GLN A 194 -9.82 21.24 -3.99
N GLU A 195 -10.97 20.76 -4.47
CA GLU A 195 -11.36 20.90 -5.86
C GLU A 195 -12.20 22.17 -6.03
N TRP A 196 -11.54 23.27 -6.41
CA TRP A 196 -12.25 24.50 -6.78
C TRP A 196 -12.72 24.41 -8.23
N ILE A 197 -13.68 25.26 -8.62
CA ILE A 197 -14.28 25.26 -9.96
C ILE A 197 -13.24 25.30 -11.10
N SER A 198 -12.11 25.99 -10.90
CA SER A 198 -11.09 26.21 -11.94
C SER A 198 -9.68 25.79 -11.54
N GLU A 199 -9.46 25.29 -10.33
CA GLU A 199 -8.12 24.96 -9.83
C GLU A 199 -8.18 23.99 -8.66
N GLN A 200 -7.03 23.45 -8.28
CA GLN A 200 -6.89 22.70 -7.03
C GLN A 200 -6.00 23.46 -6.06
N ARG A 201 -6.33 23.37 -4.79
CA ARG A 201 -5.58 24.04 -3.72
C ARG A 201 -5.30 23.08 -2.57
N ASP A 202 -4.21 23.30 -1.86
CA ASP A 202 -3.81 22.52 -0.70
C ASP A 202 -3.87 23.35 0.59
N ALA A 203 -4.37 22.70 1.64
CA ALA A 203 -4.32 23.14 3.02
C ALA A 203 -3.65 22.06 3.86
N ILE A 204 -2.73 22.40 4.76
CA ILE A 204 -2.19 21.43 5.74
C ILE A 204 -3.01 21.55 7.01
N LEU A 205 -3.76 20.52 7.34
CA LEU A 205 -4.50 20.42 8.59
C LEU A 205 -3.62 19.88 9.72
N GLY A 206 -3.86 20.34 10.93
CA GLY A 206 -3.18 19.85 12.14
C GLY A 206 -3.97 20.19 13.41
N GLN A 207 -3.52 19.66 14.55
CA GLN A 207 -4.13 19.93 15.84
C GLN A 207 -3.86 21.37 16.33
N LEU A 208 -4.76 21.92 17.15
CA LEU A 208 -4.52 23.15 17.91
C LEU A 208 -3.36 23.00 18.91
N SER A 209 -2.52 24.02 19.03
CA SER A 209 -1.37 23.98 19.94
C SER A 209 -1.77 23.95 21.42
N MET A 210 -3.01 24.30 21.76
CA MET A 210 -3.51 24.29 23.14
C MET A 210 -3.71 22.87 23.70
N TYR A 211 -3.62 21.83 22.86
CA TYR A 211 -3.68 20.42 23.25
C TYR A 211 -2.31 19.75 23.10
N PRO A 212 -1.28 20.14 23.88
CA PRO A 212 0.10 19.69 23.66
C PRO A 212 0.27 18.17 23.81
N ASP A 213 -0.56 17.53 24.65
CA ASP A 213 -0.53 16.08 24.85
C ASP A 213 -1.33 15.29 23.81
N TYR A 214 -1.94 15.98 22.84
CA TYR A 214 -2.90 15.40 21.89
C TYR A 214 -2.69 15.90 20.45
N GLN A 215 -1.43 15.99 20.03
CA GLN A 215 -1.02 16.57 18.74
C GLN A 215 -1.29 15.66 17.52
N ASP A 216 -1.48 14.35 17.74
CA ASP A 216 -1.82 13.43 16.67
C ASP A 216 -3.29 13.57 16.27
N LEU A 217 -3.52 13.63 14.95
CA LEU A 217 -4.84 13.47 14.37
C LEU A 217 -5.23 12.01 14.36
N LYS A 218 -6.51 11.73 14.61
CA LYS A 218 -7.05 10.39 14.49
C LYS A 218 -7.46 10.12 13.04
N ILE A 219 -6.66 9.32 12.35
CA ILE A 219 -6.93 8.87 10.99
C ILE A 219 -7.39 7.41 11.04
N SER A 220 -8.58 7.12 10.53
CA SER A 220 -9.16 5.77 10.52
C SER A 220 -10.23 5.59 9.45
N ILE A 221 -10.52 4.35 9.08
CA ILE A 221 -11.76 3.99 8.42
C ILE A 221 -12.85 3.95 9.50
N ASN A 222 -13.86 4.78 9.30
CA ASN A 222 -14.92 5.10 10.25
C ASN A 222 -14.42 5.73 11.56
N ALA A 223 -15.35 6.32 12.32
CA ALA A 223 -15.04 6.86 13.63
C ALA A 223 -14.72 5.73 14.61
N PRO A 224 -13.62 5.82 15.38
CA PRO A 224 -13.33 4.90 16.48
C PRO A 224 -14.25 5.18 17.68
N VAL A 225 -14.28 4.25 18.63
CA VAL A 225 -15.21 4.26 19.80
C VAL A 225 -15.15 5.54 20.64
N ASP A 226 -13.99 6.16 20.75
CA ASP A 226 -13.76 7.36 21.56
C ASP A 226 -14.03 8.68 20.83
N TYR A 227 -14.58 8.61 19.61
CA TYR A 227 -14.97 9.75 18.79
C TYR A 227 -16.42 9.58 18.34
N ASN A 228 -17.09 10.70 18.05
CA ASN A 228 -18.43 10.64 17.49
C ASN A 228 -18.42 10.13 16.05
N PRO A 229 -19.36 9.25 15.68
CA PRO A 229 -19.59 8.90 14.29
C PRO A 229 -20.18 10.08 13.51
N THR A 230 -20.11 9.98 12.20
CA THR A 230 -20.67 10.97 11.29
C THR A 230 -22.20 10.95 11.25
N THR A 231 -22.81 12.00 10.71
CA THR A 231 -24.27 12.11 10.58
C THR A 231 -24.79 11.44 9.31
N ASN A 232 -24.00 11.42 8.22
CA ASN A 232 -24.42 10.88 6.92
C ASN A 232 -24.03 9.42 6.69
N GLY A 233 -24.49 8.52 7.56
CA GLY A 233 -24.22 7.07 7.45
C GLY A 233 -24.71 6.41 6.15
N ILE A 234 -25.65 7.03 5.42
CA ILE A 234 -26.13 6.54 4.11
C ILE A 234 -25.04 6.53 3.03
N LEU A 235 -23.99 7.34 3.21
CA LEU A 235 -22.87 7.46 2.27
C LEU A 235 -21.85 6.31 2.42
N GLY A 236 -22.08 5.39 3.36
CA GLY A 236 -21.24 4.22 3.61
C GLY A 236 -20.01 4.52 4.47
N ASP A 237 -19.00 3.67 4.35
CA ASP A 237 -17.72 3.82 5.06
C ASP A 237 -16.98 5.09 4.62
N TYR A 238 -16.22 5.69 5.53
CA TYR A 238 -15.50 6.95 5.30
C TYR A 238 -14.10 6.94 5.88
N LEU A 239 -13.22 7.74 5.28
CA LEU A 239 -11.95 8.09 5.90
C LEU A 239 -12.20 9.22 6.90
N TYR A 240 -11.96 8.93 8.17
CA TYR A 240 -12.16 9.83 9.29
C TYR A 240 -10.87 10.55 9.66
N VAL A 241 -10.97 11.85 9.91
CA VAL A 241 -9.90 12.69 10.48
C VAL A 241 -10.46 13.41 11.69
N GLY A 242 -10.22 12.84 12.88
CA GLY A 242 -10.66 13.41 14.16
C GLY A 242 -9.57 14.22 14.85
N PHE A 243 -9.94 15.32 15.50
CA PHE A 243 -9.00 16.15 16.27
C PHE A 243 -9.09 15.86 17.77
N LEU A 244 -10.27 16.01 18.38
CA LEU A 244 -10.46 15.76 19.82
C LEU A 244 -11.32 14.52 20.06
N LYS A 245 -10.87 13.66 20.99
CA LYS A 245 -11.69 12.55 21.51
C LYS A 245 -12.77 13.07 22.44
N ASN A 246 -13.85 12.30 22.56
CA ASN A 246 -15.01 12.62 23.38
C ASN A 246 -14.65 12.88 24.85
N SER A 247 -13.64 12.19 25.40
CA SER A 247 -13.23 12.38 26.79
C SER A 247 -12.57 13.73 27.09
N LEU A 248 -12.18 14.49 26.06
CA LEU A 248 -11.60 15.83 26.20
C LEU A 248 -12.63 16.94 25.96
N ILE A 249 -13.85 16.57 25.57
CA ILE A 249 -14.89 17.49 25.13
C ILE A 249 -15.92 17.68 26.25
N SER A 250 -16.13 18.94 26.61
CA SER A 250 -17.16 19.40 27.54
C SER A 250 -17.71 20.75 27.08
N SER A 251 -18.79 21.22 27.72
CA SER A 251 -19.29 22.57 27.52
C SER A 251 -18.20 23.59 27.89
N GLY A 252 -17.95 24.55 27.00
CA GLY A 252 -16.86 25.51 27.09
C GLY A 252 -15.53 25.05 26.50
N THR A 253 -15.37 23.77 26.13
CA THR A 253 -14.15 23.28 25.47
C THR A 253 -13.96 23.97 24.11
N THR A 254 -12.73 24.43 23.83
CA THR A 254 -12.36 25.01 22.55
C THR A 254 -11.99 23.93 21.55
N ASN A 255 -12.83 23.71 20.55
CA ASN A 255 -12.56 22.75 19.49
C ASN A 255 -11.89 23.43 18.29
N GLY A 256 -11.43 22.65 17.33
CA GLY A 256 -10.96 23.18 16.04
C GLY A 256 -9.69 22.53 15.53
N TYR A 257 -8.99 23.28 14.71
CA TYR A 257 -7.86 22.78 13.95
C TYR A 257 -6.95 23.92 13.52
N THR A 258 -5.79 23.56 13.00
CA THR A 258 -4.90 24.49 12.30
C THR A 258 -4.98 24.26 10.80
N THR A 259 -4.84 25.34 10.03
CA THR A 259 -4.60 25.26 8.59
C THR A 259 -3.36 26.08 8.23
N ASN A 260 -2.35 25.41 7.68
CA ASN A 260 -1.06 26.03 7.35
C ASN A 260 -0.47 26.84 8.52
N GLY A 261 -0.64 26.33 9.75
CA GLY A 261 -0.16 26.95 10.99
C GLY A 261 -1.10 27.98 11.62
N ASN A 262 -2.14 28.43 10.93
CA ASN A 262 -3.15 29.35 11.49
C ASN A 262 -4.19 28.57 12.29
N GLN A 263 -4.54 29.04 13.47
CA GLN A 263 -5.50 28.38 14.35
C GLN A 263 -6.93 28.84 14.07
N TYR A 264 -7.84 27.89 13.96
CA TYR A 264 -9.28 28.13 13.84
C TYR A 264 -9.99 27.40 14.95
N THR A 265 -10.74 28.16 15.74
CA THR A 265 -11.32 27.68 16.99
C THR A 265 -12.83 27.78 16.95
N PHE A 266 -13.48 26.81 17.58
CA PHE A 266 -14.91 26.60 17.58
C PHE A 266 -15.35 26.31 19.01
N PRO A 267 -16.15 27.18 19.64
CA PRO A 267 -16.58 26.95 21.01
C PRO A 267 -17.60 25.82 21.06
N ASN A 268 -17.40 24.86 21.96
CA ASN A 268 -18.38 23.81 22.21
C ASN A 268 -19.37 24.27 23.29
N CYS A 269 -20.64 24.47 22.93
CA CYS A 269 -21.64 24.98 23.88
C CYS A 269 -22.32 23.89 24.71
N ASN A 270 -22.47 22.68 24.18
CA ASN A 270 -23.35 21.64 24.72
C ASN A 270 -22.63 20.30 24.98
N SER A 271 -21.29 20.30 25.01
CA SER A 271 -20.46 19.09 25.18
C SER A 271 -20.58 18.07 24.04
N ASP A 272 -20.97 18.50 22.84
CA ASP A 272 -21.10 17.59 21.71
C ASP A 272 -19.71 17.16 21.19
N GLY A 273 -19.44 15.86 21.15
CA GLY A 273 -18.16 15.26 20.80
C GLY A 273 -17.67 15.48 19.36
N ASN A 274 -18.42 16.17 18.50
CA ASN A 274 -18.04 16.33 17.09
C ASN A 274 -16.78 17.19 16.95
N SER A 275 -15.75 16.64 16.30
CA SER A 275 -14.45 17.27 16.11
C SER A 275 -13.73 16.60 14.93
N TYR A 276 -14.28 16.73 13.72
CA TYR A 276 -13.81 15.91 12.60
C TYR A 276 -14.04 16.47 11.19
N TYR A 277 -13.29 15.87 10.27
CA TYR A 277 -13.63 15.73 8.85
C TYR A 277 -13.88 14.27 8.53
N ALA A 278 -14.83 14.00 7.64
CA ALA A 278 -15.08 12.67 7.09
C ALA A 278 -15.16 12.74 5.57
N PHE A 279 -14.49 11.80 4.91
CA PHE A 279 -14.36 11.73 3.46
C PHE A 279 -14.97 10.42 2.96
N TYR A 280 -16.09 10.52 2.26
CA TYR A 280 -16.85 9.38 1.75
C TYR A 280 -16.52 9.14 0.28
N PRO A 281 -16.10 7.91 -0.10
CA PRO A 281 -15.85 7.59 -1.49
C PRO A 281 -17.13 7.69 -2.32
N ASN A 282 -18.27 7.39 -1.68
CA ASN A 282 -19.63 7.45 -2.22
C ASN A 282 -19.73 6.95 -3.68
N VAL A 283 -19.16 5.78 -3.97
CA VAL A 283 -19.13 5.22 -5.32
C VAL A 283 -20.51 4.91 -5.88
N GLU A 284 -21.49 4.72 -4.99
CA GLU A 284 -22.90 4.48 -5.33
C GLU A 284 -23.70 5.79 -5.56
N ASP A 285 -23.05 6.95 -5.45
CA ASP A 285 -23.65 8.28 -5.66
C ASP A 285 -24.90 8.54 -4.80
N ASN A 286 -24.88 8.06 -3.55
CA ASN A 286 -25.96 8.32 -2.61
C ASN A 286 -26.00 9.80 -2.23
N GLN A 287 -27.21 10.31 -1.98
CA GLN A 287 -27.39 11.67 -1.49
C GLN A 287 -27.28 11.73 0.04
N PRO A 288 -26.59 12.74 0.61
CA PRO A 288 -26.53 12.93 2.05
C PRO A 288 -27.94 13.16 2.63
N THR A 289 -28.23 12.57 3.79
CA THR A 289 -29.49 12.78 4.51
C THR A 289 -29.49 14.10 5.28
N ASP A 290 -28.36 14.48 5.87
CA ASP A 290 -28.18 15.75 6.55
C ASP A 290 -27.42 16.70 5.63
N ARG A 291 -28.17 17.59 4.99
CA ARG A 291 -27.66 18.60 4.05
C ARG A 291 -27.56 19.98 4.70
N ARG A 292 -27.53 20.05 6.03
CA ARG A 292 -27.41 21.34 6.72
C ARG A 292 -26.01 21.91 6.50
N ASN A 293 -25.95 23.14 6.01
CA ASN A 293 -24.77 23.99 6.06
C ASN A 293 -24.98 25.03 7.17
N TYR A 294 -24.82 24.59 8.42
CA TYR A 294 -25.12 25.39 9.61
C TYR A 294 -23.84 25.91 10.25
N SER A 295 -23.74 27.23 10.39
CA SER A 295 -22.56 27.90 10.90
C SER A 295 -22.91 29.27 11.51
N ASP A 296 -23.95 29.34 12.35
CA ASP A 296 -24.49 30.63 12.83
C ASP A 296 -23.51 31.43 13.70
N ARG A 297 -22.39 30.84 14.14
CA ARG A 297 -21.45 31.45 15.10
C ARG A 297 -19.98 31.33 14.74
N VAL A 298 -19.65 30.60 13.69
CA VAL A 298 -18.26 30.25 13.32
C VAL A 298 -18.10 30.29 11.82
N ASP A 299 -16.89 30.12 11.33
CA ASP A 299 -16.60 30.00 9.91
C ASP A 299 -16.15 28.57 9.58
N MET A 300 -17.09 27.72 9.16
CA MET A 300 -16.82 26.34 8.76
C MET A 300 -15.96 26.22 7.49
N PHE A 301 -15.74 27.30 6.76
CA PHE A 301 -14.87 27.35 5.57
C PHE A 301 -13.49 27.92 5.86
N ALA A 302 -13.14 28.13 7.13
CA ALA A 302 -11.84 28.67 7.50
C ALA A 302 -10.64 27.88 6.93
N TRP A 303 -10.79 26.57 6.71
CA TRP A 303 -9.79 25.70 6.10
C TRP A 303 -9.48 26.03 4.63
N SER A 304 -10.35 26.77 3.94
CA SER A 304 -10.18 27.15 2.54
C SER A 304 -9.54 28.54 2.35
N LYS A 305 -9.32 29.29 3.44
CA LYS A 305 -8.81 30.67 3.38
C LYS A 305 -7.30 30.78 3.19
N ASN A 306 -6.55 29.90 3.85
CA ASN A 306 -5.09 29.91 3.85
C ASN A 306 -4.57 28.70 3.08
N THR A 307 -4.66 28.75 1.75
CA THR A 307 -4.37 27.61 0.86
C THR A 307 -3.31 27.96 -0.17
N GLN A 308 -2.65 26.96 -0.74
CA GLN A 308 -1.71 27.12 -1.85
C GLN A 308 -2.27 26.47 -3.10
N THR A 309 -2.21 27.14 -4.25
CA THR A 309 -2.58 26.53 -5.53
C THR A 309 -1.63 25.38 -5.86
N VAL A 310 -2.19 24.30 -6.39
CA VAL A 310 -1.48 23.08 -6.77
C VAL A 310 -1.05 23.17 -8.24
N GLU A 311 0.20 22.82 -8.52
CA GLU A 311 0.75 22.80 -9.88
C GLU A 311 0.02 21.77 -10.76
N LEU A 312 0.01 21.99 -12.08
CA LEU A 312 -0.75 21.13 -13.02
C LEU A 312 -0.36 19.65 -12.93
N ASN A 313 0.93 19.34 -12.78
CA ASN A 313 1.42 17.97 -12.65
C ASN A 313 1.15 17.34 -11.27
N GLN A 314 0.64 18.12 -10.32
CA GLN A 314 0.24 17.66 -8.99
C GLN A 314 -1.28 17.53 -8.85
N GLN A 315 -2.06 18.00 -9.84
CA GLN A 315 -3.52 17.94 -9.77
C GLN A 315 -4.02 16.50 -9.69
N LEU A 316 -4.94 16.27 -8.76
CA LEU A 316 -5.62 14.99 -8.62
C LEU A 316 -6.67 14.82 -9.70
N PRO A 317 -6.78 13.63 -10.29
CA PRO A 317 -7.96 13.23 -11.04
C PRO A 317 -9.23 13.14 -10.15
N ASP A 318 -10.41 13.23 -10.77
CA ASP A 318 -11.72 13.20 -10.10
C ASP A 318 -11.94 11.97 -9.21
N GLU A 319 -11.33 10.83 -9.56
CA GLU A 319 -11.44 9.60 -8.77
C GLU A 319 -10.78 9.65 -7.39
N PHE A 320 -10.09 10.75 -7.05
CA PHE A 320 -9.47 10.97 -5.73
C PHE A 320 -10.24 11.96 -4.85
N PHE A 321 -11.31 12.59 -5.34
CA PHE A 321 -12.10 13.55 -4.56
C PHE A 321 -13.33 12.91 -3.91
N TYR A 322 -13.57 13.20 -2.64
CA TYR A 322 -14.59 12.54 -1.82
C TYR A 322 -15.73 13.51 -1.51
N ILE A 323 -16.93 12.96 -1.28
CA ILE A 323 -17.95 13.74 -0.55
C ILE A 323 -17.40 13.98 0.84
N THR A 324 -17.42 15.23 1.29
CA THR A 324 -16.78 15.61 2.56
C THR A 324 -17.83 16.15 3.52
N GLU A 325 -17.83 15.62 4.73
CA GLU A 325 -18.59 16.14 5.87
C GLU A 325 -17.61 16.75 6.88
N ILE A 326 -17.96 17.91 7.41
CA ILE A 326 -17.18 18.62 8.43
C ILE A 326 -18.11 18.91 9.60
N HIS A 327 -17.68 18.56 10.81
CA HIS A 327 -18.50 18.78 12.00
C HIS A 327 -17.66 19.12 13.21
N PHE A 328 -17.97 20.27 13.80
CA PHE A 328 -17.42 20.71 15.09
C PHE A 328 -18.58 21.05 16.03
N GLY A 329 -18.64 20.38 17.18
CA GLY A 329 -19.82 20.28 18.04
C GLY A 329 -20.37 21.60 18.59
N GLY A 330 -21.64 21.56 19.02
CA GLY A 330 -22.32 22.65 19.70
C GLY A 330 -22.47 23.92 18.86
N CYS A 331 -21.98 25.05 19.39
CA CYS A 331 -21.97 26.35 18.70
C CYS A 331 -20.94 26.44 17.57
N GLY A 332 -20.32 25.32 17.17
CA GLY A 332 -19.54 25.22 15.96
C GLY A 332 -20.46 25.16 14.73
N GLY A 333 -20.33 24.10 13.95
CA GLY A 333 -21.09 23.96 12.71
C GLY A 333 -20.97 22.58 12.07
N HIS A 334 -21.82 22.38 11.08
CA HIS A 334 -21.89 21.18 10.26
C HIS A 334 -22.05 21.59 8.81
N THR A 335 -21.31 20.94 7.90
CA THR A 335 -21.44 21.18 6.46
C THR A 335 -21.06 19.94 5.67
N VAL A 336 -21.64 19.81 4.47
CA VAL A 336 -21.38 18.70 3.55
C VAL A 336 -21.08 19.27 2.16
N SER A 337 -20.14 18.65 1.44
CA SER A 337 -19.61 19.18 0.19
C SER A 337 -20.62 19.35 -0.94
N THR A 338 -21.73 18.63 -0.91
CA THR A 338 -22.84 18.79 -1.86
C THR A 338 -23.53 20.16 -1.76
N GLU A 339 -23.32 20.88 -0.66
CA GLU A 339 -23.91 22.19 -0.39
C GLU A 339 -22.91 23.35 -0.55
N TRP A 340 -21.68 23.05 -0.98
CA TRP A 340 -20.64 24.06 -1.16
C TRP A 340 -20.77 24.71 -2.55
N SER A 341 -20.63 26.03 -2.61
CA SER A 341 -20.81 26.79 -3.85
C SER A 341 -19.56 26.89 -4.72
N SER A 342 -18.38 26.93 -4.10
CA SER A 342 -17.12 27.28 -4.77
C SER A 342 -16.08 26.16 -4.76
N ILE A 343 -16.28 25.17 -3.89
CA ILE A 343 -15.44 23.97 -3.76
C ILE A 343 -16.37 22.79 -4.00
N ARG A 344 -16.04 21.92 -4.96
CA ARG A 344 -16.89 20.80 -5.36
C ARG A 344 -16.72 19.60 -4.44
N ALA A 345 -15.49 19.34 -4.05
CA ALA A 345 -15.11 18.20 -3.24
C ALA A 345 -13.75 18.43 -2.60
N ALA A 346 -13.37 17.51 -1.71
CA ALA A 346 -12.05 17.50 -1.11
C ALA A 346 -11.48 16.09 -1.02
N SER A 347 -10.16 16.00 -0.93
CA SER A 347 -9.41 14.78 -0.72
C SER A 347 -8.46 14.96 0.45
N ILE A 348 -8.09 13.85 1.10
CA ILE A 348 -7.10 13.86 2.16
C ILE A 348 -5.84 13.12 1.70
N GLY A 349 -4.74 13.85 1.74
CA GLY A 349 -3.40 13.43 1.40
C GLY A 349 -2.60 13.16 2.66
N LEU A 350 -1.96 12.01 2.69
CA LEU A 350 -1.30 11.50 3.88
C LEU A 350 0.21 11.68 3.72
N ILE A 351 0.83 12.33 4.69
CA ILE A 351 2.20 12.85 4.58
C ILE A 351 3.20 11.80 5.06
N THR A 352 4.17 11.48 4.20
CA THR A 352 5.38 10.75 4.54
C THR A 352 6.57 11.68 4.42
N GLN A 353 7.36 11.85 5.48
CA GLN A 353 8.57 12.67 5.44
C GLN A 353 9.69 11.93 4.70
N THR A 354 10.43 12.66 3.87
CA THR A 354 11.68 12.19 3.28
C THR A 354 12.84 12.74 4.11
N ILE A 355 13.81 11.88 4.45
CA ILE A 355 15.00 12.24 5.25
C ILE A 355 15.95 13.09 4.42
#